data_AF-A0A6G9Y4U4-F1
#
_entry.id   AF-A0A6G9Y4U4-F1
#
_cell.length_a   1.000
_cell.length_b   1.000
_cell.length_c   1.000
_cell.angle_alpha   90.00
_cell.angle_beta   90.00
_cell.angle_gamma   90.00
#
_symmetry.space_group_name_H-M   'P 1'
#
loop_
_entity.id
_entity.type
_entity.pdbx_description
1 polymer ?
#
loop_
_entity_poly.entity_id
_entity_poly.type
_entity_poly.pdbx_seq_one_letter_code
_entity_poly.pdbx_strand_id
1 'polypeptide(L)'
;MNVSEAIAGDDRREILLALRVKLAAQIDVCESARDLPALTRALLNVNKEIAELDAGSAESVPGPVKELQERTKRKKMAVIL
;
A
#
# COMPACT_ATOMS: atom_id res chain seq x y z
N MET A 1 -3.88 -6.85 16.43
CA MET A 1 -4.53 -5.74 15.73
C MET A 1 -5.84 -6.22 15.14
N ASN A 2 -6.96 -5.84 15.76
CA ASN A 2 -8.28 -6.00 15.17
C ASN A 2 -8.73 -4.68 14.51
N VAL A 3 -9.83 -4.71 13.74
CA VAL A 3 -10.31 -3.53 13.00
C VAL A 3 -10.64 -2.35 13.92
N SER A 4 -11.18 -2.60 15.11
CA SER A 4 -11.54 -1.54 16.07
C SER A 4 -10.31 -0.83 16.62
N GLU A 5 -9.24 -1.57 16.92
CA GLU A 5 -7.97 -1.03 17.39
C GLU A 5 -7.31 -0.17 16.30
N ALA A 6 -7.32 -0.65 15.05
CA ALA A 6 -6.73 0.08 13.93
C ALA A 6 -7.47 1.40 13.65
N ILE A 7 -8.80 1.42 13.76
CA ILE A 7 -9.59 2.65 13.61
C ILE A 7 -9.24 3.67 14.68
N ALA A 8 -8.98 3.24 15.92
CA ALA A 8 -8.60 4.14 17.00
C ALA A 8 -7.21 4.79 16.79
N GLY A 9 -6.33 4.13 16.03
CA GLY A 9 -5.02 4.67 15.66
C GLY A 9 -5.02 5.64 14.48
N ASP A 10 -6.14 5.77 13.76
CA ASP A 10 -6.33 6.59 12.54
C ASP A 10 -5.28 6.35 11.43
N ASP A 11 -4.54 5.23 11.48
CA ASP A 11 -3.64 4.82 10.41
C ASP A 11 -4.42 4.05 9.36
N ARG A 12 -4.66 4.71 8.21
CA ARG A 12 -5.37 4.12 7.06
C ARG A 12 -4.77 2.80 6.61
N ARG A 13 -3.44 2.65 6.62
CA ARG A 13 -2.76 1.43 6.19
C ARG A 13 -3.02 0.30 7.18
N GLU A 14 -2.95 0.57 8.48
CA GLU A 14 -3.25 -0.41 9.52
C GLU A 14 -4.72 -0.85 9.50
N ILE A 15 -5.65 0.09 9.23
CA ILE A 15 -7.08 -0.20 9.07
C ILE A 15 -7.30 -1.17 7.91
N LEU A 16 -6.68 -0.90 6.75
CA LEU A 16 -6.81 -1.76 5.56
C LEU A 16 -6.19 -3.15 5.79
N LEU A 17 -5.05 -3.24 6.48
CA LEU A 17 -4.44 -4.51 6.85
C LEU A 17 -5.35 -5.33 7.78
N ALA A 18 -5.97 -4.69 8.78
CA ALA A 18 -6.90 -5.36 9.67
C ALA A 18 -8.16 -5.84 8.94
N LEU A 19 -8.69 -5.04 7.99
CA LEU A 19 -9.82 -5.43 7.14
C LEU A 19 -9.48 -6.61 6.23
N ARG A 20 -8.28 -6.62 5.63
CA ARG A 20 -7.80 -7.74 4.80
C ARG A 20 -7.83 -9.07 5.56
N VAL A 21 -7.29 -9.08 6.78
CA VAL A 21 -7.26 -10.27 7.64
C VAL A 21 -8.69 -10.72 7.98
N LYS A 22 -9.56 -9.78 8.35
CA LYS A 22 -10.96 -10.08 8.69
C LYS A 22 -11.74 -10.65 7.51
N LEU A 23 -11.58 -10.08 6.31
CA LEU A 23 -12.25 -10.55 5.10
C LEU A 23 -11.77 -11.94 4.67
N ALA A 24 -10.46 -12.20 4.76
CA ALA A 24 -9.90 -13.52 4.48
C ALA A 24 -10.50 -14.58 5.42
N ALA A 25 -10.52 -14.30 6.73
CA ALA A 25 -11.12 -15.19 7.72
C ALA A 25 -12.62 -15.43 7.47
N GLN A 26 -13.37 -14.40 7.03
CA GLN A 26 -14.78 -14.56 6.68
C GLN A 26 -14.99 -15.40 5.42
N ILE A 27 -14.12 -15.28 4.42
CA ILE A 27 -14.17 -16.10 3.20
C ILE A 27 -13.94 -17.57 3.53
N ASP A 28 -12.94 -17.89 4.37
CA ASP A 28 -12.59 -19.27 4.73
C ASP A 28 -13.74 -20.01 5.43
N VAL A 29 -14.62 -19.29 6.13
CA VAL A 29 -15.78 -19.85 6.85
C VAL A 29 -17.12 -19.55 6.16
N CYS A 30 -17.11 -18.96 4.96
CA CYS A 30 -18.34 -18.55 4.27
C CYS A 30 -19.05 -19.76 3.64
N GLU A 31 -20.18 -20.16 4.23
CA GLU A 31 -21.04 -21.22 3.67
C GLU A 31 -22.05 -20.67 2.65
N SER A 32 -22.24 -19.35 2.60
CA SER A 32 -23.18 -18.68 1.70
C SER A 32 -22.57 -18.45 0.32
N ALA A 33 -22.96 -19.28 -0.66
CA ALA A 33 -22.58 -19.10 -2.06
C ALA A 33 -23.03 -17.74 -2.64
N ARG A 34 -24.04 -17.10 -2.04
CA ARG A 34 -24.52 -15.77 -2.43
C ARG A 34 -23.58 -14.66 -1.96
N ASP A 35 -23.01 -14.80 -0.77
CA ASP A 35 -22.22 -13.73 -0.14
C ASP A 35 -20.72 -13.85 -0.47
N LEU A 36 -20.25 -15.06 -0.79
CA LEU A 36 -18.86 -15.32 -1.15
C LEU A 36 -18.31 -14.39 -2.27
N PRO A 37 -19.04 -14.11 -3.38
CA PRO A 37 -18.57 -13.17 -4.39
C PRO A 37 -18.43 -11.73 -3.87
N ALA A 38 -19.30 -11.30 -2.94
CA ALA A 38 -19.24 -9.96 -2.36
C ALA A 38 -18.04 -9.83 -1.42
N LEU A 39 -17.79 -10.82 -0.56
CA LEU A 39 -16.61 -10.87 0.30
C LEU A 39 -15.32 -10.90 -0.51
N THR A 40 -15.27 -11.70 -1.57
CA THR A 40 -14.11 -11.78 -2.48
C THR A 40 -13.83 -10.44 -3.15
N ARG A 41 -14.86 -9.74 -3.65
CA ARG A 41 -14.70 -8.40 -4.25
C ARG A 41 -14.20 -7.39 -3.24
N ALA A 42 -14.73 -7.42 -2.00
CA ALA A 42 -14.25 -6.55 -0.94
C ALA A 42 -12.76 -6.79 -0.65
N LEU A 43 -12.32 -8.04 -0.55
CA LEU A 43 -10.92 -8.38 -0.32
C LEU A 43 -10.01 -7.89 -1.45
N LEU A 44 -10.44 -8.05 -2.71
CA LEU A 44 -9.69 -7.56 -3.87
C LEU A 44 -9.54 -6.04 -3.86
N ASN A 45 -10.58 -5.31 -3.46
CA ASN A 45 -10.52 -3.85 -3.37
C ASN A 45 -9.55 -3.39 -2.26
N VAL A 46 -9.62 -4.00 -1.07
CA VAL A 46 -8.70 -3.71 0.03
C VAL A 46 -7.25 -3.97 -0.39
N ASN A 47 -6.98 -5.07 -1.09
CA ASN A 47 -5.62 -5.38 -1.57
C ASN A 47 -5.11 -4.34 -2.58
N LYS A 48 -5.97 -3.84 -3.47
CA LYS A 48 -5.60 -2.78 -4.43
C LYS A 48 -5.23 -1.49 -3.70
N GLU A 49 -6.06 -1.09 -2.74
CA GLU A 49 -5.84 0.15 -1.98
C GLU A 49 -4.53 0.10 -1.17
N ILE A 50 -4.21 -1.05 -0.56
CA ILE A 50 -2.92 -1.27 0.10
C ILE A 50 -1.76 -1.12 -0.89
N ALA A 51 -1.87 -1.74 -2.08
CA ALA A 51 -0.83 -1.65 -3.10
C ALA A 51 -0.62 -0.21 -3.59
N GLU A 52 -1.69 0.57 -3.73
CA GLU A 52 -1.63 1.98 -4.08
C GLU A 52 -0.93 2.82 -2.99
N LEU A 53 -1.23 2.58 -1.71
CA LEU A 53 -0.57 3.25 -0.59
C LEU A 53 0.93 2.92 -0.51
N ASP A 54 1.27 1.65 -0.71
CA ASP A 54 2.66 1.20 -0.69
C ASP A 54 3.45 1.76 -1.91
N ALA A 55 2.81 1.85 -3.08
CA ALA A 55 3.41 2.46 -4.27
C ALA A 55 3.64 3.98 -4.10
N GLY A 56 2.66 4.71 -3.57
CA GLY A 56 2.79 6.14 -3.28
C GLY A 56 3.86 6.45 -2.21
N SER A 57 4.04 5.54 -1.25
CA SER A 57 5.12 5.64 -0.26
C SER A 57 6.51 5.42 -0.87
N ALA A 58 6.63 4.54 -1.86
CA ALA A 58 7.91 4.24 -2.52
C ALA A 58 8.40 5.38 -3.43
N GLU A 59 7.50 6.20 -3.97
CA GLU A 59 7.85 7.29 -4.89
C GLU A 59 8.55 8.48 -4.21
N SER A 60 8.53 8.51 -2.87
CA SER A 60 9.10 9.58 -2.04
C SER A 60 10.58 9.37 -1.67
N VAL A 61 11.18 8.23 -2.02
CA VAL A 61 12.62 8.01 -1.82
C VAL A 61 13.35 8.42 -3.11
N PRO A 62 14.16 9.49 -3.12
CA PRO A 62 15.06 9.72 -4.25
C PRO A 62 16.04 8.55 -4.30
N GLY A 63 15.77 7.59 -5.19
CA GLY A 63 16.64 6.45 -5.37
C GLY A 63 18.05 6.89 -5.79
N PRO A 64 19.07 6.03 -5.59
CA PRO A 64 20.48 6.36 -5.88
C PRO A 64 20.71 6.86 -7.31
N VAL A 65 19.82 6.51 -8.24
CA VAL A 65 19.84 6.96 -9.63
C VAL A 65 19.59 8.48 -9.77
N LYS A 66 18.66 9.06 -9.00
CA LYS A 66 18.41 10.51 -9.01
C LYS A 66 19.62 11.27 -8.45
N GLU A 67 20.28 10.73 -7.42
CA GLU A 67 21.46 11.31 -6.80
C GLU A 67 22.71 11.25 -7.70
N LEU A 68 22.88 10.15 -8.44
CA LEU A 68 23.92 10.01 -9.48
C LEU A 68 23.71 10.97 -10.67
N GLN A 69 22.46 11.20 -11.07
CA GLN A 69 22.11 12.15 -12.13
C GLN A 69 22.35 13.60 -11.69
N GLU A 70 22.02 13.95 -10.45
CA GLU A 70 22.33 15.26 -9.85
C GLU A 70 23.84 15.52 -9.78
N ARG A 71 24.64 14.53 -9.33
CA ARG A 71 26.10 14.64 -9.23
C ARG A 71 26.78 14.79 -10.60
N THR A 72 26.29 14.09 -11.62
CA THR A 72 26.83 14.20 -12.98
C THR A 72 26.48 15.52 -13.64
N LYS A 73 25.26 16.06 -13.42
CA LYS A 73 24.89 17.41 -13.87
C LYS A 73 25.76 18.49 -13.22
N ARG A 74 26.01 18.43 -11.91
CA ARG A 74 26.88 19.38 -11.19
C ARG A 74 28.32 19.36 -11.70
N LYS A 75 28.88 18.16 -11.96
CA LYS A 75 30.22 18.02 -12.54
C LYS A 75 30.31 18.58 -13.96
N LYS A 76 29.27 18.43 -14.78
CA LYS A 76 29.25 18.91 -16.15
C LYS A 76 29.18 20.43 -16.25
N MET A 77 28.55 21.11 -15.28
CA MET A 77 28.53 22.58 -15.21
C MET A 77 29.85 23.19 -14.71
N ALA A 78 30.56 22.51 -13.81
CA ALA A 78 31.83 22.99 -13.28
C ALA A 78 33.01 22.92 -14.28
N VAL A 79 32.84 22.25 -15.42
CA VAL A 79 33.87 22.07 -16.46
C VAL A 79 33.74 23.12 -17.59
N ILE A 80 32.74 24.01 -17.53
CA ILE A 80 32.47 25.05 -18.55
C ILE A 80 32.74 26.47 -18.02
N LEU A 81 33.50 26.61 -16.93
CA LEU A 81 34.02 27.88 -16.40
C LEU A 81 35.54 27.83 -16.34
#